data_AF-A0AAQ1PDX7-F1
#
_entry.id   AF-A0AAQ1PDX7-F1
#
_cell.length_a   1.000
_cell.length_b   1.000
_cell.length_c   1.000
_cell.angle_alpha   90.00
_cell.angle_beta   90.00
_cell.angle_gamma   90.00
#
_symmetry.space_group_name_H-M   'P 1'
#
loop_
_entity.id
_entity.type
_entity.pdbx_description
1 polymer ?
#
loop_
_entity_poly.entity_id
_entity_poly.type
_entity_poly.pdbx_seq_one_letter_code
_entity_poly.pdbx_strand_id
1 'polypeptide(L)'
;MTEKIKISGTPPQWSQSEYDRRVEGWVNAYRGTERSMELVRASLEHEFLQAVIDKASQGYTITPIKRVMHAPLDHSVYMVKPLAVQQVDIEEIKAEVKAEYIEWLEKEHTRYQDLLRQQLIQSQQEKEAKAAEQAAAKKLAEIEKQVQACYKPLEIPA
;
A
#
# COMPACT_ATOMS: atom_id res chain seq x y z
N MET A 1 -3.33 17.77 -25.26
CA MET A 1 -4.55 17.10 -24.79
C MET A 1 -4.30 16.70 -23.34
N THR A 2 -4.96 17.32 -22.38
CA THR A 2 -4.86 16.93 -20.97
C THR A 2 -5.64 15.64 -20.75
N GLU A 3 -5.01 14.62 -20.19
CA GLU A 3 -5.69 13.37 -19.83
C GLU A 3 -6.84 13.67 -18.87
N LYS A 4 -7.98 12.99 -19.08
CA LYS A 4 -9.17 13.19 -18.28
C LYS A 4 -9.09 12.37 -17.01
N ILE A 5 -8.97 13.02 -15.86
CA ILE A 5 -8.95 12.34 -14.58
C ILE A 5 -10.39 11.92 -14.25
N LYS A 6 -10.60 10.60 -14.16
CA LYS A 6 -11.90 10.02 -13.82
C LYS A 6 -11.70 9.03 -12.67
N ILE A 7 -12.11 9.43 -11.48
CA ILE A 7 -12.24 8.52 -10.34
C ILE A 7 -13.68 8.02 -10.25
N SER A 8 -13.83 6.77 -9.81
CA SER A 8 -15.11 6.12 -9.56
C SER A 8 -15.02 5.28 -8.29
N GLY A 9 -16.07 5.28 -7.48
CA GLY A 9 -16.14 4.51 -6.23
C GLY A 9 -15.85 5.34 -4.98
N THR A 10 -15.74 4.64 -3.86
CA THR A 10 -15.51 5.20 -2.52
C THR A 10 -14.08 4.86 -2.08
N PRO A 11 -13.36 5.75 -1.38
CA PRO A 11 -12.05 5.42 -0.84
C PRO A 11 -12.14 4.19 0.10
N PRO A 12 -11.09 3.34 0.15
CA PRO A 12 -11.11 2.14 0.96
C PRO A 12 -11.32 2.48 2.43
N GLN A 13 -12.05 1.59 3.11
CA GLN A 13 -12.37 1.72 4.52
C GLN A 13 -11.69 0.60 5.30
N TRP A 14 -11.57 0.80 6.60
CA TRP A 14 -11.09 -0.25 7.50
C TRP A 14 -11.92 -1.52 7.33
N SER A 15 -11.24 -2.62 7.00
CA SER A 15 -11.84 -3.95 6.89
C SER A 15 -11.17 -4.89 7.89
N GLN A 16 -11.94 -5.34 8.87
CA GLN A 16 -11.44 -6.29 9.88
C GLN A 16 -10.94 -7.58 9.22
N SER A 17 -11.67 -8.10 8.23
CA SER A 17 -11.26 -9.31 7.50
C SER A 17 -9.96 -9.13 6.70
N GLU A 18 -9.71 -7.92 6.19
CA GLU A 18 -8.45 -7.64 5.48
C GLU A 18 -7.29 -7.55 6.46
N TYR A 19 -7.49 -6.88 7.59
CA TYR A 19 -6.53 -6.83 8.68
C TYR A 19 -6.19 -8.24 9.18
N ASP A 20 -7.21 -9.06 9.47
CA ASP A 20 -7.02 -10.43 9.96
C ASP A 20 -6.22 -11.27 8.96
N ARG A 21 -6.53 -11.16 7.66
CA ARG A 21 -5.77 -11.83 6.59
C ARG A 21 -4.30 -11.38 6.55
N ARG A 22 -4.04 -10.08 6.70
CA ARG A 22 -2.67 -9.53 6.73
C ARG A 22 -1.91 -10.05 7.95
N VAL A 23 -2.53 -10.01 9.13
CA VAL A 23 -1.99 -10.55 10.38
C VAL A 23 -1.67 -12.03 10.23
N GLU A 24 -2.60 -12.83 9.71
CA GLU A 24 -2.40 -14.27 9.50
C GLU A 24 -1.18 -14.54 8.60
N GLY A 25 -1.04 -13.79 7.51
CA GLY A 25 0.14 -13.88 6.63
C GLY A 25 1.45 -13.64 7.37
N TRP A 26 1.50 -12.58 8.19
CA TRP A 26 2.69 -12.24 8.98
C TRP A 26 2.97 -13.21 10.13
N VAL A 27 1.93 -13.70 10.81
CA VAL A 27 2.06 -14.72 11.87
C VAL A 27 2.57 -16.04 11.29
N ASN A 28 2.08 -16.44 10.10
CA ASN A 28 2.59 -17.61 9.40
C ASN A 28 4.05 -17.43 9.00
N ALA A 29 4.44 -16.26 8.50
CA ALA A 29 5.84 -15.95 8.21
C ALA A 29 6.71 -15.98 9.47
N TYR A 30 6.23 -15.44 10.60
CA TYR A 30 6.93 -15.49 11.88
C TYR A 30 7.21 -16.94 12.31
N ARG A 31 6.17 -17.79 12.31
CA ARG A 31 6.28 -19.21 12.69
C ARG A 31 7.16 -20.03 11.75
N GLY A 32 7.16 -19.68 10.46
CA GLY A 32 7.94 -20.39 9.43
C GLY A 32 9.40 -19.94 9.32
N THR A 33 9.80 -18.86 10.00
CA THR A 33 11.14 -18.27 9.89
C THR A 33 11.88 -18.26 11.22
N GLU A 34 13.14 -17.83 11.17
CA GLU A 34 14.01 -17.69 12.34
C GLU A 34 13.49 -16.64 13.34
N ARG A 35 12.48 -15.83 12.99
CA ARG A 35 11.84 -14.87 13.91
C ARG A 35 11.21 -15.54 15.13
N SER A 36 10.67 -16.75 14.96
CA SER A 36 10.13 -17.57 16.06
C SER A 36 11.19 -18.37 16.82
N MET A 37 12.47 -18.18 16.49
CA MET A 37 13.59 -18.98 16.99
C MET A 37 14.67 -18.08 17.59
N GLU A 38 15.58 -18.70 18.30
CA GLU A 38 16.79 -18.09 18.83
C GLU A 38 17.98 -18.99 18.51
N LEU A 39 19.07 -18.39 18.03
CA LEU A 39 20.30 -19.11 17.73
C LEU A 39 21.11 -19.23 19.03
N VAL A 40 21.29 -20.47 19.49
CA VAL A 40 22.22 -20.79 20.58
C VAL A 40 23.55 -21.18 19.95
N ARG A 41 24.64 -20.53 20.36
CA ARG A 41 25.99 -20.75 19.81
C ARG A 41 27.05 -20.66 20.90
N ALA A 42 28.04 -21.55 20.84
CA ALA A 42 29.27 -21.42 21.62
C ALA A 42 30.44 -22.06 20.87
N SER A 43 31.67 -21.72 21.29
CA SER A 43 32.88 -22.29 20.71
C SER A 43 33.26 -23.63 21.33
N LEU A 44 33.07 -23.81 22.63
CA LEU A 44 33.38 -25.07 23.30
C LEU A 44 32.12 -25.94 23.42
N GLU A 45 32.24 -27.24 23.15
CA GLU A 45 31.09 -28.15 23.14
C GLU A 45 30.35 -28.21 24.47
N HIS A 46 31.07 -28.21 25.60
CA HIS A 46 30.44 -28.25 26.92
C HIS A 46 29.68 -26.95 27.24
N GLU A 47 30.18 -25.78 26.81
CA GLU A 47 29.47 -24.51 26.93
C GLU A 47 28.22 -24.49 26.05
N PHE A 48 28.33 -25.01 24.82
CA PHE A 48 27.20 -25.13 23.90
C PHE A 48 26.10 -26.02 24.48
N LEU A 49 26.45 -27.21 24.97
CA LEU A 49 25.50 -28.14 25.57
C LEU A 49 24.84 -27.55 26.82
N GLN A 50 25.60 -26.85 27.66
CA GLN A 50 25.05 -26.15 28.82
C GLN A 50 24.07 -25.05 28.40
N ALA A 51 24.41 -24.23 27.40
CA ALA A 51 23.52 -23.19 26.89
C ALA A 51 22.21 -23.75 26.32
N VAL A 52 22.26 -24.91 25.65
CA VAL A 52 21.07 -25.61 25.17
C VAL A 52 20.21 -26.12 26.33
N ILE A 53 20.82 -26.68 27.38
CA ILE A 53 20.11 -27.12 28.59
C ILE A 53 19.44 -25.94 29.29
N ASP A 54 20.15 -24.83 29.45
CA ASP A 54 19.64 -23.63 30.10
C ASP A 54 18.45 -23.06 29.34
N LYS A 55 18.51 -23.02 28.00
CA LYS A 55 17.36 -22.60 27.16
C LYS A 55 16.22 -23.61 27.20
N ALA A 56 16.50 -24.90 27.20
CA ALA A 56 15.47 -25.93 27.34
C ALA A 56 14.72 -25.80 28.68
N SER A 57 15.41 -25.45 29.76
CA SER A 57 14.79 -25.17 31.07
C SER A 57 13.82 -23.98 31.04
N GLN A 58 14.02 -23.05 30.11
CA GLN A 58 13.13 -21.90 29.86
C GLN A 58 11.95 -22.25 28.94
N GLY A 59 11.83 -23.51 28.52
CA GLY A 59 10.75 -24.00 27.64
C GLY A 59 11.04 -23.87 26.14
N TYR A 60 12.28 -23.54 25.75
CA TYR A 60 12.68 -23.56 24.34
C TYR A 60 12.85 -25.00 23.85
N THR A 61 12.60 -25.23 22.57
CA THR A 61 12.76 -26.58 21.96
C THR A 61 13.64 -26.51 20.72
N ILE A 62 14.44 -27.54 20.45
CA ILE A 62 15.27 -27.58 19.24
C ILE A 62 14.35 -27.68 18.02
N THR A 63 14.60 -26.84 17.01
CA THR A 63 13.81 -26.86 15.77
C THR A 63 14.24 -27.99 14.83
N PRO A 64 13.32 -28.80 14.29
CA PRO A 64 13.68 -29.86 13.36
C PRO A 64 13.96 -29.36 11.94
N ILE A 65 13.63 -28.10 11.63
CA ILE A 65 13.70 -27.55 10.25
C ILE A 65 15.02 -26.84 9.93
N LYS A 66 15.93 -26.72 10.91
CA LYS A 66 17.25 -26.10 10.73
C LYS A 66 18.33 -27.10 11.08
N ARG A 67 19.46 -26.99 10.38
CA ARG A 67 20.64 -27.82 10.68
C ARG A 67 21.23 -27.43 12.03
N VAL A 68 21.77 -28.43 12.73
CA VAL A 68 22.71 -28.21 13.82
C VAL A 68 24.10 -28.04 13.20
N MET A 69 24.84 -27.03 13.62
CA MET A 69 26.23 -26.83 13.22
C MET A 69 27.16 -27.43 14.26
N HIS A 70 28.08 -28.27 13.80
CA HIS A 70 29.21 -28.76 14.58
C HIS A 70 30.48 -28.60 13.74
N ALA A 71 31.31 -27.64 14.12
CA ALA A 71 32.62 -27.41 13.52
C ALA A 71 33.64 -27.05 14.62
N PRO A 72 34.95 -27.16 14.36
CA PRO A 72 35.97 -26.80 15.36
C PRO A 72 35.78 -25.36 15.85
N LEU A 73 35.56 -25.21 17.16
CA LEU A 73 35.30 -23.93 17.82
C LEU A 73 34.03 -23.20 17.36
N ASP A 74 33.09 -23.91 16.71
CA ASP A 74 31.84 -23.35 16.21
C ASP A 74 30.69 -24.35 16.27
N HIS A 75 29.89 -24.24 17.34
CA HIS A 75 28.70 -25.07 17.55
C HIS A 75 27.46 -24.18 17.65
N SER A 76 26.41 -24.50 16.89
CA SER A 76 25.17 -23.75 16.98
C SER A 76 23.92 -24.55 16.63
N VAL A 77 22.80 -24.15 17.23
CA VAL A 77 21.47 -24.70 16.94
C VAL A 77 20.40 -23.63 17.10
N TYR A 78 19.38 -23.67 16.26
CA TYR A 78 18.18 -22.86 16.45
C TYR A 78 17.23 -23.56 17.41
N MET A 79 16.75 -22.81 18.41
CA MET A 79 15.71 -23.26 19.33
C MET A 79 14.46 -22.39 19.18
N VAL A 80 13.29 -23.02 19.06
CA VAL A 80 11.99 -22.38 18.99
C VAL A 80 11.67 -21.74 20.34
N LYS A 81 11.24 -20.47 20.31
CA LYS A 81 10.81 -19.71 21.49
C LYS A 81 9.61 -20.39 22.18
N PRO A 82 9.46 -20.30 23.51
CA PRO A 82 8.28 -20.78 24.21
C PRO A 82 7.02 -20.03 23.76
N LEU A 83 5.85 -20.67 23.90
CA LEU A 83 4.56 -20.08 23.46
C LEU A 83 4.27 -18.72 24.10
N ALA A 84 4.64 -18.52 25.37
CA ALA A 84 4.46 -17.24 26.04
C ALA A 84 5.25 -16.11 25.38
N VAL A 85 6.50 -16.38 24.98
CA VAL A 85 7.35 -15.41 24.27
C VAL A 85 6.83 -15.18 22.86
N GLN A 86 6.44 -16.25 22.16
CA GLN A 86 5.85 -16.12 20.83
C GLN A 86 4.56 -15.30 20.83
N GLN A 87 3.74 -15.39 21.89
CA GLN A 87 2.52 -14.59 21.98
C GLN A 87 2.82 -13.10 22.09
N VAL A 88 3.87 -12.71 22.85
CA VAL A 88 4.31 -11.31 22.93
C VAL A 88 4.75 -10.83 21.55
N ASP A 89 5.62 -11.58 20.87
CA ASP A 89 6.07 -11.24 19.51
C ASP A 89 4.89 -11.13 18.52
N ILE A 90 3.87 -12.00 18.64
CA ILE A 90 2.67 -11.97 17.80
C ILE A 90 1.82 -10.72 18.08
N GLU A 91 1.70 -10.26 19.33
CA GLU A 91 1.00 -9.01 19.64
C GLU A 91 1.74 -7.79 19.10
N GLU A 92 3.08 -7.80 19.12
CA GLU A 92 3.88 -6.75 18.47
C GLU A 92 3.64 -6.74 16.95
N ILE A 93 3.67 -7.91 16.30
CA ILE A 93 3.34 -8.04 14.87
C ILE A 93 1.94 -7.50 14.57
N LYS A 94 0.94 -7.81 15.40
CA LYS A 94 -0.43 -7.29 15.23
C LYS A 94 -0.48 -5.77 15.31
N ALA A 95 0.29 -5.17 16.23
CA ALA A 95 0.37 -3.72 16.40
C ALA A 95 1.04 -3.05 15.19
N GLU A 96 2.17 -3.60 14.72
CA GLU A 96 2.87 -3.13 13.52
C GLU A 96 1.98 -3.19 12.28
N VAL A 97 1.38 -4.35 12.01
CA VAL A 97 0.49 -4.55 10.85
C VAL A 97 -0.72 -3.62 10.91
N LYS A 98 -1.24 -3.33 12.12
CA LYS A 98 -2.34 -2.38 12.30
C LYS A 98 -1.90 -0.96 11.95
N ALA A 99 -0.74 -0.53 12.43
CA ALA A 99 -0.20 0.79 12.14
C ALA A 99 0.05 0.97 10.64
N GLU A 100 0.68 -0.01 9.98
CA GLU A 100 0.91 0.00 8.53
C GLU A 100 -0.39 0.05 7.73
N TYR A 101 -1.42 -0.70 8.16
CA TYR A 101 -2.70 -0.71 7.46
C TYR A 101 -3.45 0.61 7.62
N ILE A 102 -3.40 1.25 8.79
CA ILE A 102 -3.95 2.58 9.01
C ILE A 102 -3.21 3.60 8.14
N GLU A 103 -1.88 3.59 8.14
CA GLU A 103 -1.08 4.51 7.32
C GLU A 103 -1.39 4.35 5.83
N TRP A 104 -1.57 3.11 5.36
CA TRP A 104 -1.99 2.84 3.99
C TRP A 104 -3.37 3.42 3.68
N LEU A 105 -4.35 3.25 4.58
CA LEU A 105 -5.69 3.83 4.42
C LEU A 105 -5.63 5.35 4.37
N GLU A 106 -4.86 6.01 5.24
CA GLU A 106 -4.71 7.47 5.27
C GLU A 106 -4.08 8.02 3.98
N LYS A 107 -3.02 7.36 3.49
CA LYS A 107 -2.39 7.70 2.21
C LYS A 107 -3.37 7.57 1.06
N GLU A 108 -4.14 6.48 1.04
CA GLU A 108 -5.09 6.21 -0.03
C GLU A 108 -6.27 7.18 0.00
N HIS A 109 -6.76 7.55 1.20
CA HIS A 109 -7.76 8.61 1.35
C HIS A 109 -7.25 9.95 0.82
N THR A 110 -6.03 10.33 1.17
CA THR A 110 -5.41 11.59 0.69
C THR A 110 -5.30 11.59 -0.82
N ARG A 111 -4.81 10.49 -1.41
CA ARG A 111 -4.73 10.29 -2.86
C ARG A 111 -6.08 10.43 -3.55
N TYR A 112 -7.13 9.81 -2.99
CA TYR A 112 -8.49 9.91 -3.52
C TYR A 112 -9.04 11.34 -3.44
N GLN A 113 -8.79 12.06 -2.35
CA GLN A 113 -9.21 13.46 -2.20
C GLN A 113 -8.56 14.36 -3.24
N ASP A 114 -7.26 14.21 -3.48
CA ASP A 114 -6.54 15.02 -4.45
C ASP A 114 -6.99 14.76 -5.89
N LEU A 115 -7.21 13.49 -6.25
CA LEU A 115 -7.77 13.14 -7.55
C LEU A 115 -9.19 13.68 -7.73
N LEU A 116 -10.04 13.63 -6.69
CA LEU A 116 -11.38 14.20 -6.74
C LEU A 116 -11.33 15.72 -6.96
N ARG A 117 -10.44 16.43 -6.25
CA ARG A 117 -10.23 17.87 -6.43
C ARG A 117 -9.83 18.18 -7.86
N GLN A 118 -8.85 17.46 -8.42
CA GLN A 118 -8.39 17.65 -9.79
C GLN A 118 -9.50 17.38 -10.81
N GLN A 119 -10.30 16.32 -10.63
CA GLN A 119 -11.44 16.02 -11.49
C GLN A 119 -12.50 17.13 -11.45
N LEU A 120 -12.80 17.68 -10.27
CA LEU A 120 -13.78 18.76 -10.13
C LEU A 120 -13.29 20.05 -10.80
N ILE A 121 -12.01 20.40 -10.64
CA ILE A 121 -11.40 21.55 -11.31
C ILE A 121 -11.45 21.37 -12.83
N GLN A 122 -11.03 20.20 -13.35
CA GLN A 122 -11.08 19.92 -14.79
C GLN A 122 -12.52 19.98 -15.32
N SER A 123 -13.49 19.46 -14.55
CA SER A 123 -14.90 19.52 -14.94
C SER A 123 -15.46 20.95 -14.97
N GLN A 124 -15.04 21.82 -14.04
CA GLN A 124 -15.45 23.23 -14.04
C GLN A 124 -14.83 23.98 -15.23
N GLN A 125 -13.53 23.82 -15.46
CA GLN A 125 -12.82 24.42 -16.59
C GLN A 125 -13.41 23.98 -17.95
N GLU A 126 -13.75 22.70 -18.10
CA GLU A 126 -14.43 22.19 -19.31
C GLU A 126 -15.81 22.84 -19.51
N LYS A 127 -16.56 23.08 -18.43
CA LYS A 127 -17.87 23.75 -18.50
C LYS A 127 -17.73 25.21 -18.88
N GLU A 128 -16.77 25.92 -18.29
CA GLU A 128 -16.49 27.32 -18.59
C GLU A 128 -15.99 27.52 -20.03
N ALA A 129 -15.05 26.67 -20.48
CA ALA A 129 -14.55 26.71 -21.85
C ALA A 129 -15.69 26.47 -22.86
N LYS A 130 -16.54 25.46 -22.64
CA LYS A 130 -17.72 25.20 -23.49
C LYS A 130 -18.70 26.38 -23.49
N ALA A 131 -18.94 27.00 -22.34
CA ALA A 131 -19.80 28.18 -22.26
C ALA A 131 -19.23 29.38 -23.02
N ALA A 132 -17.92 29.62 -22.90
CA ALA A 132 -17.22 30.69 -23.62
C ALA A 132 -17.19 30.45 -25.14
N GLU A 133 -16.90 29.23 -25.58
CA GLU A 133 -16.96 28.84 -27.00
C GLU A 133 -18.36 29.01 -27.57
N GLN A 134 -19.41 28.56 -26.84
CA GLN A 134 -20.79 28.75 -27.27
C GLN A 134 -21.18 30.24 -27.34
N ALA A 135 -20.72 31.06 -26.40
CA ALA A 135 -20.96 32.51 -26.42
C ALA A 135 -20.23 33.19 -27.59
N ALA A 136 -18.99 32.80 -27.87
CA ALA A 136 -18.21 33.31 -28.99
C ALA A 136 -18.83 32.89 -30.34
N ALA A 137 -19.25 31.63 -30.48
CA ALA A 137 -19.92 31.12 -31.67
C ALA A 137 -21.23 31.86 -31.95
N LYS A 138 -22.02 32.17 -30.91
CA LYS A 138 -23.24 32.99 -31.05
C LYS A 138 -22.94 34.40 -31.55
N LYS A 139 -21.94 35.07 -30.98
CA LYS A 139 -21.52 36.42 -31.40
C LYS A 139 -21.01 36.42 -32.84
N LEU A 140 -20.19 35.43 -33.22
CA LEU A 140 -19.70 35.27 -34.59
C LEU A 140 -20.86 35.04 -35.58
N ALA A 141 -21.83 34.21 -35.24
CA ALA A 141 -23.00 33.97 -36.09
C ALA A 141 -23.87 35.22 -36.28
N GLU A 142 -23.94 36.09 -35.26
CA GLU A 142 -24.68 37.36 -35.34
C GLU A 142 -23.93 38.40 -36.20
N ILE A 143 -22.60 38.48 -36.07
CA ILE A 143 -21.75 39.29 -36.95
C ILE A 143 -21.86 38.81 -38.40
N GLU A 144 -21.78 37.50 -38.64
CA GLU A 144 -21.89 36.91 -39.97
C GLU A 144 -23.24 37.25 -40.64
N LYS A 145 -24.34 37.22 -39.86
CA LYS A 145 -25.65 37.68 -40.35
C LYS A 145 -25.65 39.17 -40.72
N GLN A 146 -24.99 40.03 -39.94
CA GLN A 146 -24.88 41.45 -40.25
C GLN A 146 -24.03 41.68 -41.51
N VAL A 147 -22.93 40.95 -41.66
CA VAL A 147 -22.08 41.01 -42.86
C VAL A 147 -22.86 40.61 -44.11
N GLN A 148 -23.59 39.48 -44.06
CA GLN A 148 -24.42 39.02 -45.17
C GLN A 148 -25.60 39.95 -45.48
N ALA A 149 -26.14 40.66 -44.48
CA ALA A 149 -27.19 41.65 -44.69
C ALA A 149 -26.66 42.94 -45.36
N CYS A 150 -25.43 43.36 -45.05
CA CYS A 150 -24.82 44.56 -45.62
C CYS A 150 -24.20 44.35 -47.00
N TYR A 151 -23.64 43.18 -47.28
CA TYR A 151 -23.03 42.86 -48.56
C TYR A 151 -23.95 41.97 -49.39
N LYS A 152 -24.59 42.56 -50.42
CA LYS A 152 -25.24 41.76 -51.48
C LYS A 152 -24.16 40.98 -52.24
N PRO A 153 -24.39 39.70 -52.56
CA PRO A 153 -23.50 38.93 -53.42
C PRO A 153 -23.23 39.67 -54.74
N LEU A 154 -21.98 39.69 -55.17
CA LEU A 154 -21.55 40.33 -56.41
C LEU A 154 -22.12 39.52 -57.60
N GLU A 155 -23.18 40.02 -58.24
CA GLU A 155 -23.69 39.44 -59.49
C GLU A 155 -22.83 39.93 -60.66
N ILE A 156 -22.05 39.03 -61.26
CA ILE A 156 -21.32 39.29 -62.51
C ILE A 156 -22.17 38.73 -63.66
N PRO A 157 -22.68 39.59 -64.57
CA PRO A 157 -23.40 39.13 -65.75
C PRO A 157 -22.49 38.33 -66.68
N ALA A 158 -23.04 37.27 -67.30
CA ALA A 158 -22.35 36.44 -68.28
C ALA A 158 -22.00 37.20 -69.57
#